data_AF-A0A0B2URR6-F1
#
_entry.id   AF-A0A0B2URR6-F1
#
_cell.length_a   1.000
_cell.length_b   1.000
_cell.length_c   1.000
_cell.angle_alpha   90.00
_cell.angle_beta   90.00
_cell.angle_gamma   90.00
#
_symmetry.space_group_name_H-M   'P 1'
#
loop_
_entity.id
_entity.type
_entity.pdbx_description
1 polymer ?
#
loop_
_entity_poly.entity_id
_entity_poly.type
_entity_poly.pdbx_seq_one_letter_code
_entity_poly.pdbx_strand_id
1 'polypeptide(L)'
;MCCFSDKRWRYLILCRNEKGLLAYGSHCTLIVVDCLRRMIIQTLEKHNAAISHVSWAPEEDARPILERQLRCASADISGLIVVWNVLEGSPLSSFRHLNSAPLSIGWYPWEDASSDFLLALHSPSTLVLWNTATGDRIWNVLYVQQVCLFALDPFDAARLTCKQSSFMRCVMLGLNVRSN
;
A
#
# COMPACT_ATOMS: atom_id res chain seq x y z
N MET A 1 18.21 18.89 -4.22
CA MET A 1 17.26 19.91 -4.72
C MET A 1 16.46 19.24 -5.83
N CYS A 2 15.12 19.26 -5.72
CA CYS A 2 14.13 18.67 -6.63
C CYS A 2 13.89 17.15 -6.53
N CYS A 3 13.37 16.67 -5.38
CA CYS A 3 12.54 15.46 -5.34
C CYS A 3 11.17 15.79 -5.96
N PHE A 4 11.07 15.75 -7.29
CA PHE A 4 9.78 15.71 -7.98
C PHE A 4 9.17 14.32 -7.78
N SER A 5 8.65 14.06 -6.58
CA SER A 5 7.78 12.92 -6.31
C SER A 5 6.38 13.27 -6.80
N ASP A 6 6.22 13.32 -8.13
CA ASP A 6 4.93 13.51 -8.78
C ASP A 6 4.14 12.20 -8.65
N LYS A 7 3.57 11.98 -7.46
CA LYS A 7 2.71 10.83 -7.09
C LYS A 7 1.32 10.88 -7.76
N ARG A 8 1.22 11.50 -8.95
CA ARG A 8 -0.03 11.73 -9.70
C ARG A 8 -0.57 10.52 -10.45
N TRP A 9 0.16 9.40 -10.48
CA TRP A 9 -0.30 8.14 -11.07
C TRP A 9 -0.83 7.21 -9.98
N ARG A 10 -1.99 7.52 -9.41
CA ARG A 10 -2.72 6.64 -8.45
C ARG A 10 -3.99 6.07 -9.08
N TYR A 11 -3.89 5.63 -10.32
CA TYR A 11 -4.98 4.90 -10.98
C TYR A 11 -4.49 3.52 -11.38
N LEU A 12 -4.93 2.56 -10.56
CA LEU A 12 -5.26 1.17 -10.88
C LEU A 12 -4.08 0.31 -11.36
N ILE A 13 -3.84 -0.78 -10.63
CA ILE A 13 -2.92 -1.90 -10.93
C ILE A 13 -1.44 -1.62 -11.21
N LEU A 14 -0.96 -0.38 -11.43
CA LEU A 14 0.43 -0.09 -11.83
C LEU A 14 1.11 0.96 -10.93
N CYS A 15 2.34 0.69 -10.50
CA CYS A 15 3.14 1.63 -9.71
C CYS A 15 4.65 1.52 -9.99
N ARG A 16 5.36 2.65 -9.96
CA ARG A 16 6.81 2.74 -10.18
C ARG A 16 7.53 3.16 -8.90
N ASN A 17 8.68 2.55 -8.62
CA ASN A 17 9.56 2.95 -7.52
C ASN A 17 10.68 3.91 -7.99
N GLU A 18 11.44 4.46 -7.03
CA GLU A 18 12.51 5.42 -7.29
C GLU A 18 13.72 4.80 -8.01
N LYS A 19 13.92 3.48 -7.87
CA LYS A 19 15.00 2.71 -8.54
C LYS A 19 14.70 2.38 -10.01
N GLY A 20 13.53 2.76 -10.54
CA GLY A 20 13.15 2.49 -11.92
C GLY A 20 12.50 1.12 -12.16
N LEU A 21 12.02 0.47 -11.12
CA LEU A 21 11.21 -0.75 -11.18
C LEU A 21 9.73 -0.38 -11.27
N LEU A 22 9.02 -1.12 -12.13
CA LEU A 22 7.60 -0.98 -12.35
C LEU A 22 6.91 -2.28 -11.93
N ALA A 23 5.95 -2.19 -11.01
CA ALA A 23 5.07 -3.29 -10.69
C ALA A 23 3.72 -3.04 -11.35
N TYR A 24 3.17 -4.04 -12.01
CA TYR A 24 1.80 -4.01 -12.49
C TYR A 24 1.09 -5.34 -12.25
N GLY A 25 -0.19 -5.27 -11.88
CA GLY A 25 -1.07 -6.43 -11.75
C GLY A 25 -1.69 -6.81 -13.09
N SER A 26 -1.55 -8.06 -13.50
CA SER A 26 -2.24 -8.64 -14.65
C SER A 26 -3.08 -9.82 -14.16
N HIS A 27 -4.41 -9.65 -14.15
CA HIS A 27 -5.33 -10.60 -13.50
C HIS A 27 -4.89 -10.89 -12.06
N CYS A 28 -4.55 -12.15 -11.74
CA CYS A 28 -4.13 -12.60 -10.42
C CYS A 28 -2.60 -12.60 -10.21
N THR A 29 -1.84 -12.15 -11.20
CA THR A 29 -0.38 -12.18 -11.19
C THR A 29 0.18 -10.77 -11.09
N LEU A 30 1.14 -10.56 -10.18
CA LEU A 30 1.88 -9.31 -10.09
C LEU A 30 3.20 -9.44 -10.86
N ILE A 31 3.42 -8.56 -11.82
CA ILE A 31 4.62 -8.58 -12.66
C ILE A 31 5.49 -7.38 -12.30
N VAL A 32 6.78 -7.63 -12.06
CA VAL A 32 7.77 -6.59 -11.78
C VAL A 32 8.75 -6.51 -12.94
N VAL A 33 8.88 -5.30 -13.49
CA VAL A 33 9.69 -4.99 -14.68
C VAL A 33 10.75 -3.95 -14.32
N ASP A 34 11.97 -4.19 -14.75
CA ASP A 34 13.02 -3.19 -14.77
C ASP A 34 12.80 -2.26 -15.98
N CYS A 35 12.44 -1.00 -15.76
CA CYS A 35 12.27 -0.06 -16.88
C CYS A 35 13.60 0.36 -17.50
N LEU A 36 14.71 0.28 -16.78
CA LEU A 36 16.03 0.66 -17.28
C LEU A 36 16.57 -0.43 -18.20
N ARG A 37 16.47 -1.69 -17.77
CA ARG A 37 16.91 -2.87 -18.54
C ARG A 37 15.87 -3.39 -19.53
N ARG A 38 14.61 -2.94 -19.40
CA ARG A 38 13.45 -3.38 -20.19
C ARG A 38 13.23 -4.90 -20.12
N MET A 39 13.39 -5.46 -18.92
CA MET A 39 13.23 -6.90 -18.67
C MET A 39 12.30 -7.15 -17.49
N ILE A 40 11.56 -8.25 -17.55
CA ILE A 40 10.77 -8.74 -16.42
C ILE A 40 11.76 -9.35 -15.42
N ILE A 41 11.73 -8.87 -14.18
CA ILE A 41 12.57 -9.38 -13.09
C ILE A 41 11.85 -10.51 -12.37
N GLN A 42 10.57 -10.30 -12.03
CA GLN A 42 9.80 -11.21 -11.21
C GLN A 42 8.35 -11.31 -11.65
N THR A 43 7.79 -12.49 -11.43
CA THR A 43 6.38 -12.81 -11.62
C THR A 43 5.89 -13.44 -10.31
N LEU A 44 4.99 -12.75 -9.62
CA LEU A 44 4.54 -13.13 -8.28
C LEU A 44 3.09 -13.61 -8.34
N GLU A 45 2.90 -14.87 -7.98
CA GLU A 45 1.62 -15.59 -8.11
C GLU A 45 1.17 -16.08 -6.73
N LYS A 46 0.15 -15.42 -6.17
CA LYS A 46 -0.50 -15.82 -4.90
C LYS A 46 -1.95 -15.39 -4.83
N HIS A 47 -2.35 -14.35 -5.56
CA HIS A 47 -3.75 -13.95 -5.59
C HIS A 47 -4.57 -14.99 -6.34
N ASN A 48 -5.79 -15.24 -5.84
CA ASN A 48 -6.78 -16.09 -6.51
C ASN A 48 -7.83 -15.25 -7.27
N ALA A 49 -7.79 -13.93 -7.09
CA ALA A 49 -8.70 -12.97 -7.68
C ALA A 49 -7.91 -11.86 -8.39
N ALA A 50 -8.60 -11.06 -9.21
CA ALA A 50 -7.96 -9.98 -9.93
C ALA A 50 -7.37 -8.93 -8.96
N ILE A 51 -6.10 -8.58 -9.17
CA ILE A 51 -5.40 -7.52 -8.47
C ILE A 51 -6.07 -6.19 -8.83
N SER A 52 -6.47 -5.43 -7.82
CA SER A 52 -7.08 -4.11 -7.97
C SER A 52 -6.08 -2.99 -7.69
N HIS A 53 -5.19 -3.19 -6.72
CA HIS A 53 -4.23 -2.17 -6.30
C HIS A 53 -2.84 -2.74 -6.08
N VAL A 54 -1.83 -1.92 -6.37
CA VAL A 54 -0.42 -2.21 -6.14
C VAL A 54 0.23 -0.94 -5.57
N SER A 55 1.10 -1.10 -4.57
CA SER A 55 1.79 0.02 -3.94
C SER A 55 3.20 -0.40 -3.49
N TRP A 56 4.19 0.42 -3.82
CA TRP A 56 5.58 0.23 -3.37
C TRP A 56 5.78 0.80 -1.97
N ALA A 57 6.52 0.08 -1.13
CA ALA A 57 6.98 0.61 0.14
C ALA A 57 7.91 1.81 -0.10
N PRO A 58 7.86 2.86 0.74
CA PRO A 58 8.86 3.90 0.71
C PRO A 58 10.23 3.30 0.98
N GLU A 59 11.23 3.73 0.23
CA GLU A 59 12.61 3.34 0.47
C GLU A 59 13.10 4.13 1.69
N GLU A 60 13.18 3.47 2.85
CA GLU A 60 13.79 4.09 4.01
C GLU A 60 15.32 4.07 3.85
N ASP A 61 15.89 5.20 3.46
CA ASP A 61 17.35 5.40 3.42
C ASP A 61 18.01 5.25 4.79
N ALA A 62 17.23 5.34 5.87
CA ALA A 62 17.69 5.22 7.25
C ALA A 62 17.93 3.76 7.70
N ARG A 63 17.43 2.75 6.96
CA ARG A 63 17.64 1.36 7.35
C ARG A 63 19.07 0.90 7.05
N PRO A 64 19.68 0.08 7.94
CA PRO A 64 20.95 -0.55 7.66
C PRO A 64 20.89 -1.29 6.31
N ILE A 65 21.97 -1.24 5.54
CA ILE A 65 22.04 -1.81 4.18
C ILE A 65 21.62 -3.30 4.15
N LEU A 66 21.86 -4.03 5.23
CA LEU A 66 21.50 -5.44 5.40
C LEU A 66 19.98 -5.69 5.42
N GLU A 67 19.18 -4.69 5.81
CA GLU A 67 17.73 -4.76 5.95
C GLU A 67 16.98 -4.01 4.84
N ARG A 68 17.68 -3.48 3.83
CA ARG A 68 17.07 -2.81 2.67
C ARG A 68 16.37 -3.84 1.78
N GLN A 69 15.16 -4.23 2.18
CA GLN A 69 14.29 -5.10 1.39
C GLN A 69 13.38 -4.26 0.50
N LEU A 70 13.39 -4.57 -0.79
CA LEU A 70 12.46 -4.00 -1.74
C LEU A 70 11.09 -4.65 -1.55
N ARG A 71 10.17 -3.90 -0.94
CA ARG A 71 8.84 -4.40 -0.58
C ARG A 71 7.75 -3.78 -1.44
N CYS A 72 6.81 -4.61 -1.87
CA CYS A 72 5.60 -4.15 -2.54
C CYS A 72 4.36 -4.81 -1.91
N ALA A 73 3.26 -4.08 -1.92
CA ALA A 73 1.96 -4.58 -1.49
C ALA A 73 1.05 -4.66 -2.70
N SER A 74 0.34 -5.78 -2.85
CA SER A 74 -0.72 -5.96 -3.83
C SER A 74 -2.00 -6.38 -3.14
N ALA A 75 -3.12 -5.93 -3.68
CA ALA A 75 -4.45 -6.21 -3.15
C ALA A 75 -5.36 -6.70 -4.27
N ASP A 76 -6.20 -7.69 -3.98
CA ASP A 76 -7.19 -8.20 -4.92
C ASP A 76 -8.62 -7.81 -4.57
N ILE A 77 -9.51 -7.98 -5.55
CA ILE A 77 -10.95 -7.71 -5.39
C ILE A 77 -11.63 -8.58 -4.34
N SER A 78 -11.03 -9.69 -3.90
CA SER A 78 -11.57 -10.58 -2.86
C SER A 78 -11.26 -10.09 -1.44
N GLY A 79 -10.42 -9.04 -1.31
CA GLY A 79 -10.00 -8.50 -0.03
C GLY A 79 -8.70 -9.09 0.52
N LEU A 80 -7.99 -9.91 -0.25
CA LEU A 80 -6.67 -10.39 0.10
C LEU A 80 -5.62 -9.36 -0.30
N ILE A 81 -4.80 -9.00 0.69
CA ILE A 81 -3.66 -8.12 0.54
C ILE A 81 -2.42 -8.95 0.84
N VAL A 82 -1.44 -8.88 -0.04
CA VAL A 82 -0.17 -9.59 0.07
C VAL A 82 0.95 -8.58 0.05
N VAL A 83 1.88 -8.72 1.00
CA VAL A 83 3.14 -8.00 1.02
C VAL A 83 4.23 -8.92 0.51
N TRP A 84 5.04 -8.44 -0.42
CA TRP A 84 6.06 -9.20 -1.12
C TRP A 84 7.44 -8.66 -0.84
N ASN A 85 8.40 -9.57 -0.77
CA ASN A 85 9.80 -9.27 -0.99
C ASN A 85 10.09 -9.45 -2.48
N VAL A 86 10.29 -8.36 -3.20
CA VAL A 86 10.48 -8.38 -4.64
C VAL A 86 11.86 -8.92 -5.04
N LEU A 87 12.87 -8.80 -4.18
CA LEU A 87 14.20 -9.35 -4.49
C LEU A 87 14.18 -10.88 -4.44
N GLU A 88 13.54 -11.44 -3.42
CA GLU A 88 13.42 -12.89 -3.24
C GLU A 88 12.28 -13.51 -4.07
N GLY A 89 11.33 -12.70 -4.51
CA GLY A 89 10.12 -13.19 -5.17
C GLY A 89 9.17 -13.94 -4.24
N SER A 90 9.30 -13.73 -2.93
CA SER A 90 8.56 -14.44 -1.88
C SER A 90 7.49 -13.55 -1.24
N PRO A 91 6.31 -14.09 -0.89
CA PRO A 91 5.33 -13.36 -0.10
C PRO A 91 5.79 -13.30 1.36
N LEU A 92 5.96 -12.10 1.91
CA LEU A 92 6.33 -11.87 3.32
C LEU A 92 5.16 -12.13 4.25
N SER A 93 4.02 -11.48 3.96
CA SER A 93 2.82 -11.59 4.76
C SER A 93 1.57 -11.47 3.89
N SER A 94 0.46 -11.98 4.39
CA SER A 94 -0.83 -11.86 3.71
C SER A 94 -1.95 -11.78 4.71
N PHE A 95 -2.85 -10.83 4.49
CA PHE A 95 -3.94 -10.53 5.41
C PHE A 95 -5.22 -10.18 4.65
N ARG A 96 -6.35 -10.31 5.34
CA ARG A 96 -7.70 -10.13 4.79
C ARG A 96 -8.59 -9.42 5.79
N HIS A 97 -9.38 -8.46 5.32
CA HIS A 97 -10.43 -7.84 6.12
C HIS A 97 -11.81 -8.28 5.64
N LEU A 98 -12.48 -9.18 6.38
CA LEU A 98 -13.91 -9.50 6.21
C LEU A 98 -14.36 -9.78 4.76
N ASN A 99 -13.45 -10.24 3.88
CA ASN A 99 -13.69 -10.45 2.44
C ASN A 99 -14.23 -9.21 1.71
N SER A 100 -13.86 -8.04 2.18
CA SER A 100 -14.27 -6.76 1.61
C SER A 100 -13.25 -6.26 0.60
N ALA A 101 -13.73 -5.83 -0.57
CA ALA A 101 -12.88 -5.31 -1.63
C ALA A 101 -12.11 -4.07 -1.13
N PRO A 102 -10.78 -4.05 -1.29
CA PRO A 102 -9.97 -2.89 -0.95
C PRO A 102 -10.19 -1.82 -2.02
N LEU A 103 -10.52 -0.61 -1.57
CA LEU A 103 -10.74 0.58 -2.40
C LEU A 103 -9.45 1.40 -2.58
N SER A 104 -8.54 1.31 -1.61
CA SER A 104 -7.26 1.99 -1.64
C SER A 104 -6.30 1.32 -0.67
N ILE A 105 -5.02 1.24 -1.02
CA ILE A 105 -3.94 0.79 -0.14
C ILE A 105 -2.79 1.80 -0.16
N GLY A 106 -2.05 1.90 0.93
CA GLY A 106 -0.94 2.84 1.04
C GLY A 106 -0.04 2.51 2.22
N TRP A 107 1.27 2.61 2.00
CA TRP A 107 2.27 2.42 3.05
C TRP A 107 2.26 3.60 4.01
N TYR A 108 2.30 3.30 5.31
CA TYR A 108 2.29 4.28 6.38
C TYR A 108 3.67 4.31 7.05
N PRO A 109 4.44 5.41 6.89
CA PRO A 109 5.72 5.57 7.56
C PRO A 109 5.46 5.97 9.02
N TRP A 110 5.68 5.05 9.95
CA TRP A 110 5.58 5.34 11.37
C TRP A 110 6.97 5.64 11.92
N GLU A 111 7.23 6.89 12.30
CA GLU A 111 8.59 7.36 12.66
C GLU A 111 9.23 6.59 13.84
N ASP A 112 8.43 6.19 14.84
CA ASP A 112 8.90 5.50 16.05
C ASP A 112 8.95 3.96 15.96
N ALA A 113 8.70 3.37 14.79
CA ALA A 113 8.55 1.93 14.67
C ALA A 113 9.52 1.34 13.64
N SER A 114 10.21 0.27 14.03
CA SER A 114 11.12 -0.49 13.15
C SER A 114 10.38 -1.29 12.05
N SER A 115 9.06 -1.38 12.16
CA SER A 115 8.19 -2.15 11.26
C SER A 115 7.46 -1.24 10.29
N ASP A 116 7.26 -1.73 9.07
CA ASP A 116 6.41 -1.04 8.10
C ASP A 116 4.95 -1.36 8.36
N PHE A 117 4.11 -0.36 8.15
CA PHE A 117 2.67 -0.50 8.26
C PHE A 117 1.99 -0.25 6.91
N LEU A 118 0.87 -0.93 6.71
CA LEU A 118 0.04 -0.74 5.53
C LEU A 118 -1.36 -0.30 5.96
N LEU A 119 -1.79 0.83 5.41
CA LEU A 119 -3.17 1.28 5.47
C LEU A 119 -3.95 0.70 4.30
N ALA A 120 -5.10 0.11 4.61
CA ALA A 120 -6.04 -0.42 3.63
C ALA A 120 -7.43 0.12 3.92
N LEU A 121 -8.02 0.77 2.93
CA LEU A 121 -9.41 1.20 2.95
C LEU A 121 -10.25 0.14 2.25
N HIS A 122 -11.24 -0.39 2.95
CA HIS A 122 -12.15 -1.42 2.46
C HIS A 122 -13.57 -0.86 2.30
N SER A 123 -14.29 -1.36 1.31
CA SER A 123 -15.73 -1.10 1.14
C SER A 123 -16.51 -1.71 2.32
N PRO A 124 -17.48 -1.00 2.93
CA PRO A 124 -18.06 0.27 2.48
C PRO A 124 -17.29 1.54 2.92
N SER A 125 -16.56 1.50 4.03
CA SER A 125 -15.87 2.68 4.59
C SER A 125 -14.94 2.35 5.76
N THR A 126 -14.36 1.14 5.79
CA THR A 126 -13.49 0.71 6.89
C THR A 126 -12.04 0.96 6.55
N LEU A 127 -11.36 1.78 7.33
CA LEU A 127 -9.91 1.94 7.25
C LEU A 127 -9.25 1.01 8.26
N VAL A 128 -8.26 0.24 7.81
CA VAL A 128 -7.56 -0.75 8.61
C VAL A 128 -6.06 -0.50 8.51
N LEU A 129 -5.38 -0.51 9.65
CA LEU A 129 -3.93 -0.46 9.76
C LEU A 129 -3.38 -1.85 10.07
N TRP A 130 -2.46 -2.32 9.22
CA TRP A 130 -1.84 -3.63 9.29
C TRP A 130 -0.36 -3.51 9.62
N ASN A 131 0.14 -4.40 10.48
CA ASN A 131 1.56 -4.64 10.62
C ASN A 131 2.02 -5.55 9.47
N THR A 132 2.92 -5.08 8.61
CA THR A 132 3.36 -5.88 7.45
C THR A 132 4.37 -6.97 7.82
N ALA A 133 5.05 -6.86 8.96
CA ALA A 133 6.01 -7.86 9.43
C ALA A 133 5.30 -9.08 10.01
N THR A 134 4.28 -8.87 10.85
CA THR A 134 3.54 -9.97 11.49
C THR A 134 2.27 -10.37 10.72
N GLY A 135 1.70 -9.46 9.93
CA GLY A 135 0.40 -9.64 9.29
C GLY A 135 -0.79 -9.33 10.21
N ASP A 136 -0.54 -8.81 11.41
CA ASP A 136 -1.60 -8.51 12.38
C ASP A 136 -2.34 -7.20 12.07
N ARG A 137 -3.63 -7.19 12.40
CA ARG A 137 -4.43 -5.96 12.41
C ARG A 137 -4.17 -5.19 13.70
N ILE A 138 -3.61 -4.01 13.57
CA ILE A 138 -3.32 -3.13 14.72
C ILE A 138 -4.58 -2.37 15.10
N TRP A 139 -5.26 -1.82 14.09
CA TRP A 139 -6.36 -0.89 14.30
C TRP A 139 -7.30 -0.88 13.11
N ASN A 140 -8.57 -0.57 13.36
CA ASN A 140 -9.54 -0.27 12.31
C ASN A 140 -10.55 0.77 12.78
N VAL A 141 -10.99 1.61 11.85
CA VAL A 141 -12.10 2.54 12.06
C VAL A 141 -13.09 2.44 10.91
N LEU A 142 -14.36 2.40 11.29
CA LEU A 142 -15.48 2.47 10.38
C LEU A 142 -15.96 3.93 10.29
N TYR A 143 -15.94 4.50 9.08
CA TYR A 143 -16.52 5.82 8.86
C TYR A 143 -18.01 5.72 8.55
N VAL A 144 -18.82 6.59 9.16
CA VAL A 144 -20.26 6.67 8.89
C VAL A 144 -20.53 7.08 7.43
N GLN A 145 -19.62 7.87 6.84
CA GLN A 145 -19.73 8.34 5.47
C GLN A 145 -18.88 7.46 4.55
N GLN A 146 -19.37 7.21 3.33
CA GLN A 146 -18.66 6.40 2.34
C GLN A 146 -17.40 7.12 1.86
N VAL A 147 -16.26 6.56 2.22
CA VAL A 147 -14.93 6.99 1.79
C VAL A 147 -14.50 6.09 0.64
N CYS A 148 -14.08 6.68 -0.48
CA CYS A 148 -13.67 5.92 -1.66
C CYS A 148 -12.15 5.81 -1.77
N LEU A 149 -11.42 6.83 -1.32
CA LEU A 149 -9.99 6.96 -1.52
C LEU A 149 -9.37 7.68 -0.33
N PHE A 150 -8.09 7.41 -0.09
CA PHE A 150 -7.28 8.19 0.83
C PHE A 150 -5.92 8.54 0.22
N ALA A 151 -5.34 9.63 0.69
CA ALA A 151 -3.97 9.99 0.44
C ALA A 151 -3.31 10.50 1.72
N LEU A 152 -2.15 9.93 2.04
CA LEU A 152 -1.31 10.39 3.13
C LEU A 152 -0.66 11.72 2.75
N ASP A 153 -0.56 12.63 3.72
CA ASP A 153 0.19 13.86 3.58
C ASP A 153 1.70 13.53 3.48
N PRO A 154 2.41 14.00 2.44
CA PRO A 154 3.83 13.76 2.30
C PRO A 154 4.71 14.44 3.35
N PHE A 155 4.19 15.43 4.10
CA PHE A 155 4.94 16.20 5.09
C PHE A 155 4.60 15.85 6.55
N ASP A 156 3.43 15.25 6.78
CA ASP A 156 2.96 14.88 8.11
C ASP A 156 2.30 13.50 8.05
N ALA A 157 3.02 12.46 8.50
CA ALA A 157 2.53 11.10 8.50
C ALA A 157 1.22 10.94 9.29
N ALA A 158 0.97 11.78 10.30
CA ALA A 158 -0.25 11.73 11.09
C ALA A 158 -1.49 12.24 10.34
N ARG A 159 -1.33 12.85 9.15
CA ARG A 159 -2.43 13.43 8.37
C ARG A 159 -2.78 12.57 7.17
N LEU A 160 -4.07 12.28 7.07
CA LEU A 160 -4.66 11.54 5.96
C LEU A 160 -5.79 12.36 5.35
N THR A 161 -5.73 12.60 4.05
CA THR A 161 -6.86 13.14 3.29
C THR A 161 -7.72 12.00 2.78
N CYS A 162 -9.04 12.09 2.98
CA CYS A 162 -9.97 11.09 2.47
C CYS A 162 -11.00 11.74 1.54
N LYS A 163 -11.33 11.07 0.44
CA LYS A 163 -12.35 11.51 -0.53
C LYS A 163 -13.67 10.83 -0.24
N GLN A 164 -14.71 11.62 -0.03
CA GLN A 164 -16.06 11.14 0.18
C GLN A 164 -16.84 11.01 -1.13
N SER A 165 -17.63 9.95 -1.27
CA SER A 165 -18.41 9.66 -2.48
C SER A 165 -19.49 10.72 -2.74
N SER A 166 -20.21 11.14 -1.69
CA SER A 166 -21.45 11.91 -1.80
C SER A 166 -21.26 13.42 -2.04
N PHE A 167 -20.09 13.99 -1.72
CA PHE A 167 -19.90 15.45 -1.77
C PHE A 167 -18.60 15.91 -2.42
N MET A 168 -17.75 15.00 -2.93
CA MET A 168 -16.45 15.35 -3.52
C MET A 168 -15.61 16.26 -2.60
N ARG A 169 -15.79 16.12 -1.27
CA ARG A 169 -15.03 16.84 -0.25
C ARG A 169 -13.84 15.99 0.17
N CYS A 170 -12.69 16.63 0.31
CA CYS A 170 -11.52 16.08 0.96
C CYS A 170 -11.59 16.43 2.45
N VAL A 171 -11.58 15.42 3.32
CA VAL A 171 -11.50 15.63 4.77
C VAL A 171 -10.10 15.23 5.22
N MET A 172 -9.41 16.13 5.93
CA MET A 172 -8.18 15.81 6.64
C MET A 172 -8.55 15.12 7.96
N LEU A 173 -8.10 13.89 8.13
CA LEU A 173 -8.24 13.12 9.35
C LEU A 173 -6.86 12.97 9.98
N GLY A 174 -6.77 13.29 11.27
CA GLY A 174 -5.63 12.91 12.08
C GLY A 174 -5.72 11.43 12.42
N LEU A 175 -4.72 10.65 12.05
CA LEU A 175 -4.56 9.28 12.53
C LEU A 175 -4.05 9.35 13.97
N ASN A 176 -4.97 9.38 14.93
CA ASN A 176 -4.60 9.26 16.33
C ASN A 176 -4.36 7.80 16.66
N VAL A 177 -3.21 7.27 16.24
CA VAL A 177 -2.83 5.88 16.50
C VAL A 177 -2.11 5.73 17.85
N ARG A 178 -2.28 6.68 18.78
CA ARG A 178 -1.73 6.55 20.12
C ARG A 178 -2.33 5.33 20.81
N SER A 179 -1.42 4.43 21.18
CA SER A 179 -1.60 3.22 21.98
C SER A 179 -2.63 3.42 23.11
N ASN A 180 -3.58 2.48 23.20
CA ASN A 180 -4.07 2.08 24.51
C ASN A 180 -2.95 1.33 25.25
#